data_AF-A0A2D6DS01-F1
#
_entry.id   AF-A0A2D6DS01-F1
#
_cell.length_a   1.000
_cell.length_b   1.000
_cell.length_c   1.000
_cell.angle_alpha   90.00
_cell.angle_beta   90.00
_cell.angle_gamma   90.00
#
_symmetry.space_group_name_H-M   'P 1'
#
loop_
_entity.id
_entity.type
_entity.pdbx_description
1 polymer ?
#
loop_
_entity_poly.entity_id
_entity_poly.type
_entity_poly.pdbx_seq_one_letter_code
_entity_poly.pdbx_strand_id
1 'polypeptide(L)'
;MTKILLLILIIAVSVVCDAYSADIQEMKHHGSWWVENYGVVSAEEDQLVIRAEGVFERVSMASDKMGSRAPRLLVVRSEGYPWAIALKDGSIILTHGALKLCYSGGVTEEAGDSRLAFLLGHELAHLSNNDFWHAFAFTAVEEHIKRKEVKDELKSQLEQTGDIRADAPESDKFVRTKELQADAYGIISMAVAGYDPYAIVESDGNKDFFEDWISQTADGTVYDDPRHPGPEMRAEFLRSQLAAVAEILDYFTFGVNLYQLGRYSDAILLFSAFSEHFPGREVFNNLGLCHYQLAMKRLLSCSERVFSRFKLSTVSDTDTLAVKLRGDGHRDCLKEKVFLQHISSAISYLSLATNKDPTYIPARINLTSALIMAGRYTNAIGMADDALEIGPGNPEVLNNKAVALYLFGTANNIDTADNAIRLLNEISDRSPDFADPVYNMASIQSERDRKASAIEAWIEFLGIESHGPYADRARRDAGVDAETAAAESDTTGQEPPVRIGTVSDDTAEELNKMKGRVFVIGKFTGEIYRGNSISVLAINNVVEVVEKQLEEPMDIERFVEAYGEPERVRKNYCGRTLIYSDFAADIKYGRIKKLIYFEKRSG
;
A
#
# COMPACT_ATOMS: atom_id res chain seq x y z
N MET A 1 39.19 -36.12 47.15
CA MET A 1 37.76 -36.10 46.78
C MET A 1 37.14 -34.70 46.83
N THR A 2 37.43 -33.88 47.84
CA THR A 2 36.83 -32.53 48.02
C THR A 2 37.14 -31.53 46.89
N LYS A 3 38.31 -31.58 46.25
CA LYS A 3 38.66 -30.70 45.12
C LYS A 3 37.98 -31.06 43.79
N ILE A 4 37.61 -32.33 43.59
CA ILE A 4 36.92 -32.80 42.38
C ILE A 4 35.42 -32.45 42.46
N LEU A 5 34.81 -32.56 43.65
CA LEU A 5 33.43 -32.12 43.86
C LEU A 5 33.25 -30.61 43.64
N LEU A 6 34.21 -29.78 44.06
CA LEU A 6 34.15 -28.33 43.89
C LEU A 6 34.26 -27.91 42.41
N LEU A 7 35.08 -28.62 41.62
CA LEU A 7 35.24 -28.35 40.19
C LEU A 7 33.97 -28.75 39.40
N ILE A 8 33.35 -29.88 39.75
CA ILE A 8 32.08 -30.33 39.14
C ILE A 8 30.93 -29.38 39.50
N LEU A 9 30.89 -28.85 40.72
CA LEU A 9 29.88 -27.87 41.15
C LEU A 9 30.02 -26.54 40.39
N ILE A 10 31.24 -26.05 40.16
CA ILE A 10 31.49 -24.81 39.42
C ILE A 10 31.13 -24.97 37.93
N ILE A 11 31.47 -26.10 37.31
CA ILE A 11 31.10 -26.39 35.91
C ILE A 11 29.58 -26.53 35.75
N ALA A 12 28.91 -27.17 36.72
CA ALA A 12 27.44 -27.28 36.71
C ALA A 12 26.75 -25.92 36.90
N VAL A 13 27.28 -25.02 37.73
CA VAL A 13 26.73 -23.67 37.92
C VAL A 13 26.96 -22.79 36.69
N SER A 14 28.12 -22.88 36.02
CA SER A 14 28.37 -22.11 34.79
C SER A 14 27.49 -22.57 33.61
N VAL A 15 27.27 -23.88 33.45
CA VAL A 15 26.38 -24.41 32.39
C VAL A 15 24.91 -24.03 32.63
N VAL A 16 24.47 -23.94 33.89
CA VAL A 16 23.12 -23.48 34.25
C VAL A 16 22.95 -21.97 34.03
N CYS A 17 23.98 -21.14 34.28
CA CYS A 17 23.95 -19.71 33.98
C CYS A 17 23.93 -19.40 32.47
N ASP A 18 24.70 -20.14 31.66
CA ASP A 18 24.72 -19.95 30.20
C ASP A 18 23.37 -20.35 29.58
N ALA A 19 22.75 -21.44 30.04
CA ALA A 19 21.40 -21.82 29.62
C ALA A 19 20.34 -20.79 30.03
N TYR A 20 20.40 -20.27 31.26
CA TYR A 20 19.46 -19.25 31.76
C TYR A 20 19.60 -17.91 31.04
N SER A 21 20.81 -17.51 30.64
CA SER A 21 21.04 -16.27 29.89
C SER A 21 20.57 -16.38 28.43
N ALA A 22 20.74 -17.54 27.79
CA ALA A 22 20.17 -17.82 26.47
C ALA A 22 18.64 -17.87 26.51
N ASP A 23 18.04 -18.47 27.55
CA ASP A 23 16.58 -18.50 27.76
C ASP A 23 16.01 -17.10 27.95
N ILE A 24 16.64 -16.23 28.74
CA ILE A 24 16.22 -14.82 28.90
C ILE A 24 16.35 -14.04 27.58
N GLN A 25 17.42 -14.28 26.82
CA GLN A 25 17.61 -13.60 25.54
C GLN A 25 16.56 -14.02 24.50
N GLU A 26 16.16 -15.30 24.47
CA GLU A 26 15.04 -15.73 23.63
C GLU A 26 13.71 -15.14 24.12
N MET A 27 13.49 -15.01 25.44
CA MET A 27 12.30 -14.37 25.99
C MET A 27 12.16 -12.89 25.60
N LYS A 28 13.27 -12.15 25.46
CA LYS A 28 13.26 -10.74 25.01
C LYS A 28 12.74 -10.57 23.57
N HIS A 29 12.70 -11.64 22.77
CA HIS A 29 12.06 -11.67 21.45
C HIS A 29 10.54 -11.86 21.50
N HIS A 30 9.95 -11.85 22.70
CA HIS A 30 8.52 -11.92 22.89
C HIS A 30 8.00 -10.68 23.60
N GLY A 31 6.92 -10.10 23.07
CA GLY A 31 6.31 -8.90 23.64
C GLY A 31 5.82 -9.11 25.08
N SER A 32 5.47 -10.34 25.46
CA SER A 32 5.08 -10.68 26.83
C SER A 32 6.17 -10.34 27.86
N TRP A 33 7.45 -10.56 27.53
CA TRP A 33 8.55 -10.21 28.42
C TRP A 33 8.61 -8.70 28.66
N TRP A 34 8.44 -7.90 27.61
CA TRP A 34 8.45 -6.44 27.72
C TRP A 34 7.28 -5.92 28.55
N VAL A 35 6.09 -6.49 28.35
CA VAL A 35 4.90 -6.17 29.15
C VAL A 35 5.10 -6.50 30.62
N GLU A 36 5.72 -7.65 30.94
CA GLU A 36 5.96 -8.05 32.32
C GLU A 36 6.99 -7.16 33.02
N ASN A 37 8.05 -6.76 32.31
CA ASN A 37 9.18 -6.03 32.90
C ASN A 37 8.97 -4.51 32.96
N TYR A 38 8.26 -3.94 31.98
CA TYR A 38 8.06 -2.49 31.88
C TYR A 38 6.61 -2.08 32.06
N GLY A 39 5.65 -3.00 31.91
CA GLY A 39 4.24 -2.64 31.81
C GLY A 39 3.90 -1.93 30.49
N VAL A 40 2.62 -1.72 30.26
CA VAL A 40 2.07 -1.04 29.09
C VAL A 40 1.53 0.33 29.50
N VAL A 41 1.67 1.31 28.63
CA VAL A 41 0.99 2.61 28.72
C VAL A 41 -0.29 2.52 27.90
N SER A 42 -1.44 2.73 28.52
CA SER A 42 -2.73 2.67 27.85
C SER A 42 -3.17 4.04 27.31
N ALA A 43 -4.14 4.03 26.39
CA ALA A 43 -4.82 5.24 25.91
C ALA A 43 -5.49 6.07 27.02
N GLU A 44 -5.85 5.45 28.14
CA GLU A 44 -6.42 6.13 29.31
C GLU A 44 -5.35 6.93 30.08
N GLU A 45 -4.11 6.46 30.03
CA GLU A 45 -2.97 7.11 30.69
C GLU A 45 -2.37 8.23 29.83
N ASP A 46 -2.27 8.04 28.52
CA ASP A 46 -1.76 9.04 27.59
C ASP A 46 -2.48 8.96 26.23
N GLN A 47 -3.08 10.07 25.81
CA GLN A 47 -3.81 10.18 24.54
C GLN A 47 -2.89 10.02 23.32
N LEU A 48 -1.57 10.23 23.46
CA LEU A 48 -0.62 9.94 22.38
C LEU A 48 -0.63 8.46 21.99
N VAL A 49 -1.02 7.55 22.89
CA VAL A 49 -1.14 6.12 22.56
C VAL A 49 -2.23 5.88 21.52
N ILE A 50 -3.36 6.60 21.57
CA ILE A 50 -4.42 6.51 20.56
C ILE A 50 -3.90 6.92 19.19
N ARG A 51 -3.10 7.99 19.14
CA ARG A 51 -2.44 8.41 17.90
C ARG A 51 -1.47 7.34 17.41
N ALA A 52 -0.64 6.79 18.31
CA ALA A 52 0.32 5.75 17.96
C ALA A 52 -0.34 4.49 17.40
N GLU A 53 -1.46 4.06 17.98
CA GLU A 53 -2.25 2.92 17.49
C GLU A 53 -2.81 3.22 16.09
N GLY A 54 -3.39 4.40 15.86
CA GLY A 54 -3.88 4.80 14.55
C GLY A 54 -2.78 4.96 13.50
N VAL A 55 -1.60 5.46 13.90
CA VAL A 55 -0.43 5.54 13.02
C VAL A 55 0.08 4.15 12.67
N PHE A 56 0.23 3.29 13.68
CA PHE A 56 0.65 1.91 13.51
C PHE A 56 -0.26 1.11 12.59
N GLU A 57 -1.58 1.19 12.79
CA GLU A 57 -2.55 0.50 11.95
C GLU A 57 -2.37 0.89 10.48
N ARG A 58 -2.28 2.19 10.20
CA ARG A 58 -2.11 2.70 8.84
C ARG A 58 -0.77 2.29 8.21
N VAL A 59 0.34 2.44 8.92
CA VAL A 59 1.66 2.07 8.40
C VAL A 59 1.77 0.56 8.24
N SER A 60 1.28 -0.24 9.19
CA SER A 60 1.23 -1.70 9.09
C SER A 60 0.42 -2.17 7.88
N MET A 61 -0.64 -1.45 7.52
CA MET A 61 -1.43 -1.72 6.32
C MET A 61 -0.79 -1.23 5.03
N ALA A 62 0.26 -0.42 5.09
CA ALA A 62 1.09 0.02 3.97
C ALA A 62 2.45 -0.70 3.87
N SER A 63 2.81 -1.53 4.86
CA SER A 63 4.05 -2.31 4.88
C SER A 63 3.82 -3.76 4.48
N ASP A 64 4.74 -4.34 3.68
CA ASP A 64 4.76 -5.77 3.35
C ASP A 64 4.67 -6.63 4.63
N LYS A 65 4.05 -7.81 4.53
CA LYS A 65 3.86 -8.73 5.68
C LYS A 65 4.33 -10.13 5.32
N MET A 66 5.23 -10.69 6.12
CA MET A 66 5.59 -12.09 6.00
C MET A 66 4.74 -12.99 6.90
N GLY A 67 3.78 -13.69 6.29
CA GLY A 67 3.12 -14.86 6.85
C GLY A 67 2.62 -14.71 8.30
N SER A 68 2.72 -15.79 9.10
CA SER A 68 2.02 -16.02 10.37
C SER A 68 2.30 -15.05 11.54
N ARG A 69 2.93 -13.89 11.31
CA ARG A 69 3.31 -12.90 12.32
C ARG A 69 2.52 -11.62 12.08
N ALA A 70 1.34 -11.54 12.67
CA ALA A 70 0.55 -10.32 12.65
C ALA A 70 1.26 -9.23 13.48
N PRO A 71 1.63 -8.08 12.89
CA PRO A 71 2.28 -7.01 13.63
C PRO A 71 1.39 -6.50 14.76
N ARG A 72 1.95 -6.27 15.95
CA ARG A 72 1.23 -5.69 17.09
C ARG A 72 2.07 -4.62 17.78
N LEU A 73 1.54 -3.40 17.91
CA LEU A 73 2.17 -2.36 18.70
C LEU A 73 2.02 -2.61 20.20
N LEU A 74 3.10 -2.38 20.95
CA LEU A 74 3.11 -2.33 22.40
C LEU A 74 3.85 -1.07 22.87
N VAL A 75 3.12 -0.12 23.45
CA VAL A 75 3.71 1.05 24.08
C VAL A 75 4.10 0.71 25.51
N VAL A 76 5.39 0.63 25.81
CA VAL A 76 5.89 0.22 27.13
C VAL A 76 6.34 1.40 27.97
N ARG A 77 6.22 1.26 29.30
CA ARG A 77 6.58 2.33 30.27
C ARG A 77 8.11 2.41 30.47
N SER A 78 8.80 2.79 29.40
CA SER A 78 10.23 3.07 29.37
C SER A 78 10.44 4.46 28.76
N GLU A 79 11.48 5.15 29.22
CA GLU A 79 11.87 6.49 28.76
C GLU A 79 13.23 6.46 28.03
N GLY A 80 13.74 5.28 27.66
CA GLY A 80 15.08 5.10 27.12
C GLY A 80 15.21 3.96 26.10
N TYR A 81 16.46 3.51 25.88
CA TYR A 81 16.83 2.53 24.85
C TYR A 81 16.36 1.08 25.15
N PRO A 82 15.99 0.28 24.13
CA PRO A 82 15.78 0.66 22.74
C PRO A 82 14.49 1.47 22.59
N TRP A 83 14.50 2.49 21.73
CA TRP A 83 13.37 3.41 21.55
C TRP A 83 12.19 2.76 20.82
N ALA A 84 12.50 1.95 19.80
CA ALA A 84 11.56 1.04 19.17
C ALA A 84 12.29 -0.25 18.78
N ILE A 85 11.56 -1.36 18.67
CA ILE A 85 12.12 -2.64 18.24
C ILE A 85 11.04 -3.61 17.73
N ALA A 86 11.28 -4.23 16.57
CA ALA A 86 10.53 -5.38 16.07
C ALA A 86 11.02 -6.71 16.65
N LEU A 87 10.08 -7.56 17.10
CA LEU A 87 10.35 -8.83 17.76
C LEU A 87 9.93 -10.04 16.90
N LYS A 88 10.49 -11.22 17.22
CA LYS A 88 10.24 -12.46 16.45
C LYS A 88 8.77 -12.90 16.53
N ASP A 89 8.04 -12.54 17.57
CA ASP A 89 6.63 -12.88 17.75
C ASP A 89 5.67 -11.93 17.00
N GLY A 90 6.18 -10.93 16.27
CA GLY A 90 5.38 -9.93 15.58
C GLY A 90 5.12 -8.66 16.40
N SER A 91 5.52 -8.62 17.67
CA SER A 91 5.38 -7.40 18.48
C SER A 91 6.36 -6.32 18.03
N ILE A 92 5.88 -5.09 17.94
CA ILE A 92 6.68 -3.88 17.80
C ILE A 92 6.59 -3.13 19.12
N ILE A 93 7.70 -3.06 19.84
CA ILE A 93 7.80 -2.32 21.08
C ILE A 93 8.10 -0.87 20.74
N LEU A 94 7.36 0.06 21.34
CA LEU A 94 7.62 1.49 21.30
C LEU A 94 7.72 1.98 22.74
N THR A 95 8.77 2.69 23.12
CA THR A 95 8.85 3.23 24.48
C THR A 95 8.01 4.50 24.60
N HIS A 96 7.47 4.76 25.80
CA HIS A 96 6.71 5.99 26.06
C HIS A 96 7.55 7.24 25.80
N GLY A 97 8.86 7.18 26.10
CA GLY A 97 9.80 8.24 25.76
C GLY A 97 9.95 8.45 24.25
N ALA A 98 10.07 7.38 23.46
CA ALA A 98 10.13 7.47 21.99
C ALA A 98 8.87 8.13 21.42
N LEU A 99 7.71 7.73 21.94
CA LEU A 99 6.43 8.30 21.54
C LEU A 99 6.37 9.80 21.80
N LYS A 100 6.74 10.26 23.01
CA LYS A 100 6.78 11.70 23.34
C LYS A 100 7.77 12.46 22.46
N LEU A 101 8.91 11.85 22.15
CA LEU A 101 9.98 12.44 21.35
C LEU A 101 9.50 12.79 19.93
N CYS A 102 8.68 11.94 19.31
CA CYS A 102 8.08 12.22 17.99
C CYS A 102 7.30 13.55 17.95
N TYR A 103 6.65 13.94 19.06
CA TYR A 103 5.84 15.17 19.16
C TYR A 103 6.56 16.33 19.88
N SER A 104 7.85 16.16 20.20
CA SER A 104 8.66 17.20 20.83
C SER A 104 9.16 18.27 19.83
N GLY A 105 9.74 19.36 20.33
CA GLY A 105 10.36 20.39 19.48
C GLY A 105 9.39 21.41 18.86
N GLY A 106 8.13 21.45 19.32
CA GLY A 106 7.14 22.43 18.86
C GLY A 106 6.53 22.12 17.49
N VAL A 107 6.64 20.89 17.01
CA VAL A 107 6.01 20.42 15.77
C VAL A 107 4.50 20.31 15.90
N THR A 108 3.79 20.36 14.77
CA THR A 108 2.35 20.07 14.74
C THR A 108 2.09 18.59 15.00
N GLU A 109 0.85 18.25 15.34
CA GLU A 109 0.48 16.85 15.55
C GLU A 109 0.67 16.00 14.29
N GLU A 110 0.44 16.56 13.10
CA GLU A 110 0.62 15.87 11.81
C GLU A 110 2.09 15.60 11.48
N ALA A 111 2.97 16.54 11.83
CA ALA A 111 4.41 16.35 11.71
C ALA A 111 4.89 15.29 12.72
N GLY A 112 4.35 15.30 13.94
CA GLY A 112 4.60 14.26 14.95
C GLY A 112 4.13 12.87 14.50
N ASP A 113 2.96 12.77 13.87
CA ASP A 113 2.46 11.52 13.28
C ASP A 113 3.36 11.03 12.15
N SER A 114 3.87 11.93 11.30
CA SER A 114 4.80 11.58 10.22
C SER A 114 6.14 11.06 10.77
N ARG A 115 6.66 11.67 11.84
CA ARG A 115 7.85 11.18 12.56
C ARG A 115 7.63 9.79 13.16
N LEU A 116 6.48 9.57 13.79
CA LEU A 116 6.11 8.27 14.35
C LEU A 116 5.90 7.22 13.25
N ALA A 117 5.30 7.61 12.13
CA ALA A 117 5.07 6.72 10.99
C ALA A 117 6.38 6.19 10.38
N PHE A 118 7.41 7.03 10.30
CA PHE A 118 8.74 6.60 9.88
C PHE A 118 9.33 5.55 10.82
N LEU A 119 9.32 5.82 12.13
CA LEU A 119 9.86 4.93 13.15
C LEU A 119 9.17 3.55 13.10
N LEU A 120 7.83 3.55 13.07
CA LEU A 120 7.06 2.32 12.99
C LEU A 120 7.26 1.60 11.64
N GLY A 121 7.36 2.36 10.54
CA GLY A 121 7.65 1.81 9.21
C GLY A 121 9.01 1.14 9.12
N HIS A 122 10.04 1.70 9.79
CA HIS A 122 11.36 1.10 9.92
C HIS A 122 11.29 -0.25 10.65
N GLU A 123 10.62 -0.31 11.81
CA GLU A 123 10.46 -1.57 12.55
C GLU A 123 9.64 -2.61 11.78
N LEU A 124 8.59 -2.19 11.09
CA LEU A 124 7.80 -3.05 10.21
C LEU A 124 8.63 -3.59 9.03
N ALA A 125 9.59 -2.82 8.52
CA ALA A 125 10.51 -3.27 7.48
C ALA A 125 11.47 -4.36 7.99
N HIS A 126 11.97 -4.25 9.22
CA HIS A 126 12.74 -5.32 9.87
C HIS A 126 11.90 -6.58 10.05
N LEU A 127 10.67 -6.40 10.55
CA LEU A 127 9.72 -7.49 10.75
C LEU A 127 9.39 -8.22 9.44
N SER A 128 9.16 -7.48 8.35
CA SER A 128 8.75 -8.02 7.06
C SER A 128 9.89 -8.68 6.29
N ASN A 129 11.14 -8.25 6.47
CA ASN A 129 12.30 -8.85 5.81
C ASN A 129 12.92 -10.02 6.58
N ASN A 130 12.31 -10.44 7.71
CA ASN A 130 12.88 -11.36 8.69
C ASN A 130 14.26 -10.91 9.21
N ASP A 131 14.52 -9.60 9.22
CA ASP A 131 15.75 -9.00 9.72
C ASP A 131 15.66 -8.85 11.26
N PHE A 132 15.42 -9.95 11.98
CA PHE A 132 15.21 -9.99 13.44
C PHE A 132 16.49 -9.78 14.28
N TRP A 133 17.46 -9.04 13.76
CA TRP A 133 18.73 -8.79 14.45
C TRP A 133 18.70 -7.59 15.39
N HIS A 134 17.53 -7.01 15.68
CA HIS A 134 17.42 -5.96 16.69
C HIS A 134 17.37 -6.44 18.15
N ALA A 135 17.16 -7.73 18.42
CA ALA A 135 17.17 -8.23 19.81
C ALA A 135 18.45 -8.98 20.22
N PHE A 136 19.51 -8.87 19.40
CA PHE A 136 20.87 -9.25 19.79
C PHE A 136 21.91 -8.19 19.41
N ALA A 137 21.77 -7.02 20.02
CA ALA A 137 22.92 -6.31 20.56
C ALA A 137 22.54 -5.87 21.97
N PHE A 138 23.39 -6.17 22.95
CA PHE A 138 23.21 -5.93 24.39
C PHE A 138 22.43 -6.99 25.17
N THR A 139 23.08 -8.13 25.42
CA THR A 139 23.66 -8.37 26.77
C THR A 139 24.71 -9.47 26.71
N ALA A 140 25.91 -9.13 26.22
CA ALA A 140 27.14 -9.88 26.51
C ALA A 140 28.40 -9.07 26.15
N VAL A 141 28.41 -7.76 26.42
CA VAL A 141 29.66 -7.04 26.62
C VAL A 141 29.47 -6.19 27.86
N GLU A 142 29.73 -6.76 29.02
CA GLU A 142 30.37 -5.93 30.04
C GLU A 142 31.26 -6.68 31.03
N GLU A 143 31.19 -8.02 31.18
CA GLU A 143 32.08 -8.67 32.17
C GLU A 143 32.93 -9.88 31.76
N HIS A 144 32.67 -10.59 30.65
CA HIS A 144 33.31 -11.92 30.47
C HIS A 144 34.20 -12.12 29.22
N ILE A 145 34.47 -11.08 28.42
CA ILE A 145 35.47 -11.13 27.31
C ILE A 145 36.90 -11.08 27.87
N LYS A 146 37.28 -12.07 28.66
CA LYS A 146 38.69 -12.38 28.95
C LYS A 146 39.03 -13.86 28.79
N ARG A 147 38.07 -14.76 28.53
CA ARG A 147 38.34 -16.20 28.38
C ARG A 147 38.21 -16.66 26.93
N LYS A 148 39.32 -17.19 26.41
CA LYS A 148 39.53 -17.63 25.03
C LYS A 148 38.66 -18.82 24.62
N GLU A 149 38.28 -19.68 25.56
CA GLU A 149 37.55 -20.92 25.31
C GLU A 149 36.08 -20.70 24.92
N VAL A 150 35.42 -19.68 25.49
CA VAL A 150 34.03 -19.31 25.15
C VAL A 150 33.94 -18.69 23.74
N LYS A 151 35.03 -18.03 23.31
CA LYS A 151 35.15 -17.45 21.97
C LYS A 151 35.23 -18.51 20.87
N ASP A 152 35.85 -19.65 21.16
CA ASP A 152 36.06 -20.71 20.18
C ASP A 152 34.80 -21.61 20.01
N GLU A 153 34.01 -21.82 21.08
CA GLU A 153 32.74 -22.55 21.04
C GLU A 153 31.64 -21.77 20.27
N LEU A 154 31.51 -20.46 20.55
CA LEU A 154 30.55 -19.57 19.87
C LEU A 154 30.87 -19.46 18.36
N LYS A 155 32.16 -19.46 18.02
CA LYS A 155 32.64 -19.46 16.63
C LYS A 155 32.27 -20.75 15.90
N SER A 156 32.36 -21.91 16.57
CA SER A 156 31.98 -23.21 15.98
C SER A 156 30.48 -23.33 15.70
N GLN A 157 29.62 -22.68 16.48
CA GLN A 157 28.16 -22.74 16.29
C GLN A 157 27.69 -21.83 15.15
N LEU A 158 28.32 -20.67 14.99
CA LEU A 158 28.07 -19.74 13.88
C LEU A 158 28.57 -20.27 12.52
N GLU A 159 29.62 -21.11 12.52
CA GLU A 159 30.13 -21.75 11.30
C GLU A 159 29.24 -22.91 10.79
N GLN A 160 28.36 -23.47 11.64
CA GLN A 160 27.49 -24.60 11.28
C GLN A 160 26.17 -24.19 10.59
N THR A 161 25.73 -22.94 10.74
CA THR A 161 24.50 -22.41 10.08
C THR A 161 24.77 -21.89 8.66
N GLY A 162 26.04 -21.74 8.26
CA GLY A 162 26.45 -21.31 6.93
C GLY A 162 26.46 -19.79 6.68
N ASP A 163 26.02 -18.98 7.65
CA ASP A 163 25.77 -17.54 7.51
C ASP A 163 26.84 -16.66 8.18
N ILE A 164 28.11 -16.77 7.73
CA ILE A 164 29.26 -15.84 7.93
C ILE A 164 30.47 -16.43 8.70
N ARG A 165 31.69 -16.10 8.22
CA ARG A 165 33.00 -16.37 8.84
C ARG A 165 33.44 -15.21 9.76
N ALA A 166 34.03 -15.55 10.90
CA ALA A 166 34.34 -14.63 12.00
C ALA A 166 35.59 -13.72 11.82
N ASP A 167 36.09 -13.58 10.59
CA ASP A 167 37.30 -12.81 10.27
C ASP A 167 37.14 -11.96 9.00
N ALA A 168 36.13 -11.07 8.96
CA ALA A 168 36.02 -10.11 7.87
C ALA A 168 35.32 -8.78 8.25
N PRO A 169 35.85 -7.62 7.79
CA PRO A 169 35.16 -6.31 7.71
C PRO A 169 33.82 -6.31 6.94
N GLU A 170 33.45 -7.44 6.34
CA GLU A 170 32.25 -7.61 5.52
C GLU A 170 30.96 -7.73 6.36
N SER A 171 31.05 -8.14 7.62
CA SER A 171 29.92 -8.25 8.56
C SER A 171 29.34 -6.88 8.96
N ASP A 172 30.21 -5.89 9.23
CA ASP A 172 29.79 -4.53 9.57
C ASP A 172 29.12 -3.82 8.39
N LYS A 173 29.59 -4.08 7.17
CA LYS A 173 28.99 -3.56 5.94
C LYS A 173 27.61 -4.16 5.68
N PHE A 174 27.41 -5.43 6.03
CA PHE A 174 26.14 -6.12 5.87
C PHE A 174 25.05 -5.54 6.78
N VAL A 175 25.34 -5.36 8.08
CA VAL A 175 24.39 -4.76 9.05
C VAL A 175 24.02 -3.33 8.64
N ARG A 176 25.01 -2.51 8.26
CA ARG A 176 24.75 -1.15 7.75
C ARG A 176 23.82 -1.16 6.53
N THR A 177 23.95 -2.13 5.64
CA THR A 177 23.09 -2.22 4.46
C THR A 177 21.64 -2.51 4.84
N LYS A 178 21.41 -3.33 5.87
CA LYS A 178 20.07 -3.67 6.36
C LYS A 178 19.35 -2.50 7.04
N GLU A 179 20.05 -1.74 7.87
CA GLU A 179 19.51 -0.51 8.47
C GLU A 179 19.05 0.49 7.41
N LEU A 180 19.88 0.71 6.40
CA LEU A 180 19.55 1.61 5.30
C LEU A 180 18.39 1.11 4.43
N GLN A 181 18.25 -0.21 4.31
CA GLN A 181 17.07 -0.80 3.69
C GLN A 181 15.81 -0.53 4.52
N ALA A 182 15.86 -0.78 5.84
CA ALA A 182 14.74 -0.51 6.73
C ALA A 182 14.33 0.98 6.74
N ASP A 183 15.31 1.90 6.75
CA ASP A 183 15.06 3.33 6.62
C ASP A 183 14.35 3.70 5.30
N ALA A 184 14.80 3.11 4.18
CA ALA A 184 14.17 3.33 2.87
C ALA A 184 12.73 2.77 2.79
N TYR A 185 12.52 1.55 3.29
CA TYR A 185 11.18 0.94 3.36
C TYR A 185 10.26 1.68 4.34
N GLY A 186 10.81 2.23 5.42
CA GLY A 186 10.09 3.04 6.39
C GLY A 186 9.50 4.30 5.77
N ILE A 187 10.28 5.02 4.96
CA ILE A 187 9.78 6.19 4.20
C ILE A 187 8.67 5.84 3.24
N ILE A 188 8.80 4.73 2.54
CA ILE A 188 7.79 4.34 1.56
C ILE A 188 6.52 3.93 2.26
N SER A 189 6.64 3.13 3.32
CA SER A 189 5.48 2.70 4.11
C SER A 189 4.74 3.90 4.68
N MET A 190 5.45 4.90 5.24
CA MET A 190 4.80 6.11 5.75
C MET A 190 4.15 6.94 4.62
N ALA A 191 4.80 7.06 3.47
CA ALA A 191 4.27 7.86 2.36
C ALA A 191 3.05 7.19 1.71
N VAL A 192 3.09 5.88 1.50
CA VAL A 192 1.96 5.07 1.04
C VAL A 192 0.82 5.12 2.07
N ALA A 193 1.14 5.08 3.36
CA ALA A 193 0.15 5.29 4.42
C ALA A 193 -0.42 6.73 4.44
N GLY A 194 0.15 7.67 3.69
CA GLY A 194 -0.35 9.04 3.52
C GLY A 194 0.25 10.06 4.50
N TYR A 195 1.37 9.76 5.12
CA TYR A 195 2.17 10.69 5.91
C TYR A 195 3.17 11.44 5.04
N ASP A 196 3.66 12.57 5.53
CA ASP A 196 4.58 13.42 4.78
C ASP A 196 6.04 12.96 5.01
N PRO A 197 6.71 12.36 4.01
CA PRO A 197 8.11 11.97 4.15
C PRO A 197 9.05 13.17 4.28
N TYR A 198 8.64 14.39 3.92
CA TYR A 198 9.49 15.58 4.06
C TYR A 198 9.55 16.10 5.50
N ALA A 199 8.55 15.77 6.34
CA ALA A 199 8.54 16.10 7.77
C ALA A 199 9.71 15.49 8.58
N ILE A 200 10.44 14.54 8.00
CA ILE A 200 11.65 13.94 8.59
C ILE A 200 12.93 14.24 7.81
N VAL A 201 12.85 14.76 6.57
CA VAL A 201 14.00 14.98 5.68
C VAL A 201 14.37 16.47 5.56
N GLU A 202 13.40 17.38 5.62
CA GLU A 202 13.64 18.81 5.47
C GLU A 202 13.81 19.50 6.84
N SER A 203 14.75 20.46 6.92
CA SER A 203 14.95 21.31 8.08
C SER A 203 14.53 22.74 7.78
N ASP A 204 13.46 23.17 8.42
CA ASP A 204 12.90 24.52 8.39
C ASP A 204 13.67 25.47 9.34
N GLY A 205 15.00 25.42 9.27
CA GLY A 205 15.90 26.28 10.06
C GLY A 205 16.10 25.87 11.52
N ASN A 206 15.40 24.82 11.99
CA ASN A 206 15.66 24.09 13.25
C ASN A 206 16.42 22.79 12.98
N LYS A 207 16.84 22.09 14.04
CA LYS A 207 17.32 20.70 13.95
C LYS A 207 16.26 19.83 13.28
N ASP A 208 16.65 18.97 12.34
CA ASP A 208 15.70 18.03 11.74
C ASP A 208 15.32 16.92 12.73
N PHE A 209 14.32 16.10 12.38
CA PHE A 209 13.87 14.98 13.23
C PHE A 209 15.04 14.09 13.69
N PHE A 210 15.99 13.79 12.80
CA PHE A 210 17.12 12.95 13.12
C PHE A 210 18.08 13.62 14.10
N GLU A 211 18.41 14.91 13.93
CA GLU A 211 19.22 15.69 14.87
C GLU A 211 18.54 15.87 16.23
N ASP A 212 17.22 16.07 16.26
CA ASP A 212 16.43 16.13 17.49
C ASP A 212 16.41 14.79 18.20
N TRP A 213 16.13 13.70 17.47
CA TRP A 213 16.14 12.35 17.97
C TRP A 213 17.51 11.99 18.54
N ILE A 214 18.57 12.28 17.81
CA ILE A 214 19.95 12.03 18.21
C ILE A 214 20.33 12.83 19.45
N SER A 215 20.02 14.13 19.49
CA SER A 215 20.48 15.00 20.56
C SER A 215 19.75 14.77 21.88
N GLN A 216 18.55 14.19 21.83
CA GLN A 216 17.77 13.81 23.01
C GLN A 216 18.05 12.37 23.50
N THR A 217 18.73 11.56 22.67
CA THR A 217 19.07 10.16 23.00
C THR A 217 20.55 9.97 23.35
N ALA A 218 21.39 10.96 23.06
CA ALA A 218 22.82 10.99 23.36
C ALA A 218 23.12 11.44 24.81
N ASP A 219 22.76 10.63 25.79
CA ASP A 219 23.31 10.76 27.15
C ASP A 219 24.72 10.11 27.19
N GLY A 220 25.67 10.76 26.51
CA GLY A 220 27.13 10.69 26.70
C GLY A 220 27.88 9.35 26.69
N THR A 221 27.24 8.18 26.52
CA THR A 221 27.92 6.88 26.74
C THR A 221 27.58 5.76 25.75
N VAL A 222 26.70 5.97 24.77
CA VAL A 222 26.37 4.94 23.80
C VAL A 222 26.32 5.60 22.42
N TYR A 223 27.32 5.34 21.58
CA TYR A 223 27.39 5.49 20.09
C TYR A 223 28.83 5.72 19.59
N ASP A 224 29.83 5.10 20.24
CA ASP A 224 31.20 4.99 19.69
C ASP A 224 31.44 3.55 19.17
N ASP A 225 30.45 3.01 18.45
CA ASP A 225 30.56 1.73 17.76
C ASP A 225 31.03 1.97 16.31
N PRO A 226 32.21 1.48 15.89
CA PRO A 226 32.68 1.57 14.51
C PRO A 226 31.72 1.00 13.46
N ARG A 227 30.68 0.26 13.87
CA ARG A 227 29.66 -0.38 13.03
C ARG A 227 28.44 0.51 12.79
N HIS A 228 28.25 1.56 13.58
CA HIS A 228 27.20 2.55 13.43
C HIS A 228 27.82 3.93 13.11
N PRO A 229 27.46 4.60 12.01
CA PRO A 229 27.94 5.94 11.76
C PRO A 229 27.53 6.87 12.91
N GLY A 230 28.38 7.84 13.23
CA GLY A 230 28.07 8.84 14.24
C GLY A 230 26.75 9.56 13.90
N PRO A 231 26.04 10.09 14.90
CA PRO A 231 24.69 10.56 14.70
C PRO A 231 24.52 11.65 13.61
N GLU A 232 25.43 12.62 13.54
CA GLU A 232 25.44 13.64 12.48
C GLU A 232 25.64 13.03 11.08
N MET A 233 26.51 12.02 10.97
CA MET A 233 26.75 11.29 9.73
C MET A 233 25.55 10.43 9.33
N ARG A 234 24.80 9.86 10.28
CA ARG A 234 23.53 9.19 9.99
C ARG A 234 22.49 10.18 9.52
N ALA A 235 22.32 11.32 10.19
CA ALA A 235 21.34 12.33 9.77
C ALA A 235 21.65 12.85 8.35
N GLU A 236 22.91 13.18 8.05
CA GLU A 236 23.31 13.65 6.72
C GLU A 236 23.17 12.56 5.64
N PHE A 237 23.58 11.32 5.95
CA PHE A 237 23.42 10.18 5.05
C PHE A 237 21.94 9.88 4.78
N LEU A 238 21.13 9.82 5.83
CA LEU A 238 19.69 9.60 5.77
C LEU A 238 19.04 10.69 4.95
N ARG A 239 19.26 11.98 5.22
CA ARG A 239 18.73 13.06 4.36
C ARG A 239 19.03 12.84 2.88
N SER A 240 20.28 12.48 2.54
CA SER A 240 20.68 12.28 1.14
C SER A 240 19.98 11.10 0.47
N GLN A 241 19.82 9.97 1.17
CA GLN A 241 19.17 8.77 0.64
C GLN A 241 17.65 8.91 0.64
N LEU A 242 17.09 9.46 1.71
CA LEU A 242 15.66 9.66 1.90
C LEU A 242 15.10 10.69 0.91
N ALA A 243 15.87 11.72 0.55
CA ALA A 243 15.52 12.62 -0.55
C ALA A 243 15.41 11.86 -1.89
N ALA A 244 16.33 10.93 -2.18
CA ALA A 244 16.26 10.10 -3.38
C ALA A 244 15.08 9.10 -3.34
N VAL A 245 14.72 8.57 -2.16
CA VAL A 245 13.53 7.73 -1.99
C VAL A 245 12.24 8.54 -2.16
N ALA A 246 12.17 9.75 -1.61
CA ALA A 246 11.06 10.67 -1.79
C ALA A 246 10.86 11.08 -3.26
N GLU A 247 11.95 11.19 -4.00
CA GLU A 247 11.93 11.36 -5.45
C GLU A 247 11.43 10.10 -6.20
N ILE A 248 11.74 8.90 -5.74
CA ILE A 248 11.20 7.67 -6.34
C ILE A 248 9.69 7.57 -6.07
N LEU A 249 9.20 8.03 -4.92
CA LEU A 249 7.76 8.10 -4.58
C LEU A 249 6.93 8.95 -5.57
N ASP A 250 7.54 9.88 -6.30
CA ASP A 250 6.86 10.58 -7.41
C ASP A 250 6.32 9.58 -8.44
N TYR A 251 7.11 8.56 -8.80
CA TYR A 251 6.70 7.59 -9.80
C TYR A 251 5.49 6.79 -9.33
N PHE A 252 5.43 6.43 -8.06
CA PHE A 252 4.26 5.75 -7.51
C PHE A 252 3.03 6.68 -7.49
N THR A 253 3.20 7.91 -7.00
CA THR A 253 2.12 8.90 -6.88
C THR A 253 1.54 9.28 -8.24
N PHE A 254 2.39 9.67 -9.18
CA PHE A 254 1.96 9.96 -10.54
C PHE A 254 1.49 8.71 -11.29
N GLY A 255 2.05 7.54 -10.98
CA GLY A 255 1.56 6.26 -11.51
C GLY A 255 0.11 6.02 -11.12
N VAL A 256 -0.24 6.24 -9.85
CA VAL A 256 -1.63 6.17 -9.35
C VAL A 256 -2.51 7.18 -10.07
N ASN A 257 -2.07 8.45 -10.18
CA ASN A 257 -2.84 9.47 -10.88
C ASN A 257 -3.08 9.08 -12.35
N LEU A 258 -2.05 8.67 -13.07
CA LEU A 258 -2.16 8.23 -14.47
C LEU A 258 -3.10 7.03 -14.60
N TYR A 259 -3.03 6.07 -13.68
CA TYR A 259 -3.96 4.96 -13.63
C TYR A 259 -5.41 5.45 -13.42
N GLN A 260 -5.65 6.36 -12.46
CA GLN A 260 -6.97 6.95 -12.20
C GLN A 260 -7.53 7.70 -13.42
N LEU A 261 -6.65 8.33 -14.21
CA LEU A 261 -6.94 9.01 -15.47
C LEU A 261 -7.08 8.05 -16.67
N GLY A 262 -6.99 6.73 -16.47
CA GLY A 262 -7.11 5.74 -17.53
C GLY A 262 -5.89 5.61 -18.45
N ARG A 263 -4.77 6.26 -18.10
CA ARG A 263 -3.49 6.21 -18.80
C ARG A 263 -2.63 5.02 -18.34
N TYR A 264 -3.21 3.84 -18.42
CA TYR A 264 -2.63 2.61 -17.88
C TYR A 264 -1.23 2.28 -18.45
N SER A 265 -0.97 2.56 -19.73
CA SER A 265 0.34 2.33 -20.33
C SER A 265 1.43 3.21 -19.73
N ASP A 266 1.11 4.47 -19.43
CA ASP A 266 2.05 5.43 -18.83
C ASP A 266 2.21 5.13 -17.34
N ALA A 267 1.13 4.76 -16.66
CA ALA A 267 1.18 4.28 -15.28
C ALA A 267 2.08 3.05 -15.11
N ILE A 268 2.03 2.09 -16.05
CA ILE A 268 2.92 0.91 -16.05
C ILE A 268 4.39 1.33 -16.09
N LEU A 269 4.75 2.36 -16.87
CA LEU A 269 6.14 2.83 -16.95
C LEU A 269 6.61 3.35 -15.59
N LEU A 270 5.82 4.19 -14.94
CA LEU A 270 6.17 4.75 -13.63
C LEU A 270 6.18 3.68 -12.54
N PHE A 271 5.19 2.80 -12.48
CA PHE A 271 5.18 1.71 -11.52
C PHE A 271 6.31 0.71 -11.76
N SER A 272 6.69 0.44 -13.01
CA SER A 272 7.83 -0.44 -13.30
C SER A 272 9.13 0.19 -12.83
N ALA A 273 9.35 1.48 -13.10
CA ALA A 273 10.53 2.21 -12.62
C ALA A 273 10.56 2.28 -11.08
N PHE A 274 9.41 2.46 -10.43
CA PHE A 274 9.31 2.38 -8.98
C PHE A 274 9.67 0.97 -8.47
N SER A 275 9.15 -0.07 -9.12
CA SER A 275 9.37 -1.46 -8.74
C SER A 275 10.82 -1.93 -8.85
N GLU A 276 11.67 -1.28 -9.67
CA GLU A 276 13.11 -1.57 -9.72
C GLU A 276 13.81 -1.29 -8.39
N HIS A 277 13.30 -0.32 -7.65
CA HIS A 277 13.80 0.03 -6.33
C HIS A 277 12.97 -0.61 -5.21
N PHE A 278 11.64 -0.69 -5.39
CA PHE A 278 10.71 -1.12 -4.34
C PHE A 278 9.62 -2.05 -4.89
N PRO A 279 9.92 -3.36 -5.00
CA PRO A 279 8.97 -4.38 -5.43
C PRO A 279 8.02 -4.80 -4.30
N GLY A 280 7.15 -3.89 -3.86
CA GLY A 280 6.14 -4.13 -2.81
C GLY A 280 4.81 -4.67 -3.33
N ARG A 281 3.97 -5.19 -2.42
CA ARG A 281 2.65 -5.76 -2.80
C ARG A 281 1.74 -4.76 -3.52
N GLU A 282 1.75 -3.48 -3.11
CA GLU A 282 0.91 -2.41 -3.67
C GLU A 282 1.32 -2.09 -5.10
N VAL A 283 2.62 -2.08 -5.37
CA VAL A 283 3.20 -1.82 -6.69
C VAL A 283 2.84 -2.94 -7.66
N PHE A 284 2.99 -4.19 -7.23
CA PHE A 284 2.60 -5.34 -8.03
C PHE A 284 1.09 -5.41 -8.23
N ASN A 285 0.30 -5.03 -7.23
CA ASN A 285 -1.16 -4.92 -7.37
C ASN A 285 -1.54 -3.90 -8.45
N ASN A 286 -0.93 -2.71 -8.40
CA ASN A 286 -1.19 -1.63 -9.35
C ASN A 286 -0.70 -1.96 -10.77
N LEU A 287 0.48 -2.58 -10.92
CA LEU A 287 0.96 -3.11 -12.21
C LEU A 287 -0.03 -4.14 -12.77
N GLY A 288 -0.43 -5.09 -11.93
CA GLY A 288 -1.40 -6.12 -12.27
C GLY A 288 -2.73 -5.54 -12.75
N LEU A 289 -3.23 -4.54 -12.05
CA LEU A 289 -4.44 -3.80 -12.41
C LEU A 289 -4.31 -3.00 -13.69
N CYS A 290 -3.20 -2.28 -13.92
CA CYS A 290 -3.00 -1.57 -15.18
C CYS A 290 -3.08 -2.55 -16.37
N HIS A 291 -2.46 -3.71 -16.24
CA HIS A 291 -2.56 -4.77 -17.25
C HIS A 291 -4.00 -5.32 -17.37
N TYR A 292 -4.70 -5.56 -16.26
CA TYR A 292 -6.10 -5.95 -16.28
C TYR A 292 -6.97 -4.93 -17.03
N GLN A 293 -6.81 -3.64 -16.74
CA GLN A 293 -7.57 -2.58 -17.40
C GLN A 293 -7.26 -2.46 -18.89
N LEU A 294 -6.01 -2.65 -19.31
CA LEU A 294 -5.65 -2.73 -20.74
C LEU A 294 -6.28 -3.95 -21.42
N ALA A 295 -6.35 -5.09 -20.73
CA ALA A 295 -7.08 -6.27 -21.22
C ALA A 295 -8.59 -5.96 -21.36
N MET A 296 -9.20 -5.32 -20.36
CA MET A 296 -10.62 -4.96 -20.39
C MET A 296 -10.93 -3.92 -21.47
N LYS A 297 -10.08 -2.91 -21.65
CA LYS A 297 -10.18 -1.94 -22.75
C LYS A 297 -10.11 -2.63 -24.10
N ARG A 298 -9.25 -3.63 -24.25
CA ARG A 298 -9.19 -4.43 -25.48
C ARG A 298 -10.46 -5.24 -25.68
N LEU A 299 -11.00 -5.89 -24.64
CA LEU A 299 -12.26 -6.60 -24.71
C LEU A 299 -13.41 -5.68 -25.11
N LEU A 300 -13.55 -4.52 -24.49
CA LEU A 300 -14.58 -3.54 -24.84
C LEU A 300 -14.47 -3.10 -26.30
N SER A 301 -13.25 -2.83 -26.78
CA SER A 301 -13.01 -2.45 -28.19
C SER A 301 -13.33 -3.56 -29.20
N CYS A 302 -13.47 -4.81 -28.73
CA CYS A 302 -13.71 -5.98 -29.56
C CYS A 302 -15.17 -6.47 -29.45
N SER A 303 -15.70 -6.57 -28.24
CA SER A 303 -17.08 -6.96 -27.95
C SER A 303 -17.55 -6.38 -26.62
N GLU A 304 -18.43 -5.37 -26.72
CA GLU A 304 -19.13 -4.81 -25.56
C GLU A 304 -19.92 -5.88 -24.80
N ARG A 305 -20.52 -6.85 -25.50
CA ARG A 305 -21.28 -7.95 -24.89
C ARG A 305 -20.40 -8.84 -24.00
N VAL A 306 -19.18 -9.14 -24.42
CA VAL A 306 -18.25 -9.96 -23.61
C VAL A 306 -17.75 -9.16 -22.42
N PHE A 307 -17.36 -7.91 -22.62
CA PHE A 307 -16.91 -7.01 -21.55
C PHE A 307 -17.99 -6.83 -20.48
N SER A 308 -19.22 -6.53 -20.90
CA SER A 308 -20.33 -6.23 -19.98
C SER A 308 -21.03 -7.48 -19.47
N ARG A 309 -20.58 -8.71 -19.80
CA ARG A 309 -21.29 -9.94 -19.42
C ARG A 309 -21.46 -10.09 -17.90
N PHE A 310 -20.40 -9.79 -17.14
CA PHE A 310 -20.39 -9.75 -15.69
C PHE A 310 -19.60 -8.53 -15.21
N LYS A 311 -20.02 -7.93 -14.10
CA LYS A 311 -19.32 -6.84 -13.45
C LYS A 311 -18.46 -7.41 -12.32
N LEU A 312 -17.18 -7.67 -12.65
CA LEU A 312 -16.21 -8.19 -11.70
C LEU A 312 -15.64 -7.07 -10.84
N SER A 313 -15.51 -7.34 -9.55
CA SER A 313 -14.95 -6.42 -8.59
C SER A 313 -13.43 -6.40 -8.72
N THR A 314 -12.86 -5.20 -8.70
CA THR A 314 -11.42 -4.95 -8.61
C THR A 314 -11.19 -3.87 -7.56
N VAL A 315 -10.09 -3.98 -6.82
CA VAL A 315 -9.68 -3.04 -5.79
C VAL A 315 -8.22 -2.66 -6.01
N SER A 316 -7.95 -1.50 -6.58
CA SER A 316 -6.67 -0.82 -6.40
C SER A 316 -6.62 -0.22 -5.02
N ASP A 317 -5.43 0.10 -4.58
CA ASP A 317 -5.23 0.75 -3.29
C ASP A 317 -5.88 2.16 -3.24
N THR A 318 -6.43 2.66 -4.36
CA THR A 318 -6.98 4.03 -4.52
C THR A 318 -8.10 4.19 -5.59
N ASP A 319 -9.13 3.31 -5.67
CA ASP A 319 -9.67 2.85 -6.95
C ASP A 319 -11.07 3.25 -7.52
N THR A 320 -11.13 3.00 -8.85
CA THR A 320 -12.17 2.49 -9.80
C THR A 320 -12.97 3.34 -10.79
N LEU A 321 -12.58 3.28 -12.10
CA LEU A 321 -13.36 3.14 -13.38
C LEU A 321 -13.64 4.31 -14.35
N ALA A 322 -13.02 4.33 -15.54
CA ALA A 322 -13.39 5.18 -16.67
C ALA A 322 -13.63 4.36 -17.94
N VAL A 323 -14.79 4.51 -18.56
CA VAL A 323 -15.11 3.93 -19.87
C VAL A 323 -15.81 4.94 -20.77
N LYS A 324 -15.29 5.08 -21.99
CA LYS A 324 -16.07 5.02 -23.23
C LYS A 324 -15.14 4.70 -24.41
N LEU A 325 -15.34 3.53 -25.04
CA LEU A 325 -14.87 3.26 -26.41
C LEU A 325 -15.83 2.29 -27.08
N ARG A 326 -16.25 2.63 -28.30
CA ARG A 326 -17.11 1.79 -29.15
C ARG A 326 -16.26 0.76 -29.90
N GLY A 327 -16.78 -0.47 -29.99
CA GLY A 327 -16.20 -1.53 -30.81
C GLY A 327 -17.25 -2.56 -31.15
N ASP A 328 -17.58 -2.64 -32.44
CA ASP A 328 -18.47 -3.65 -33.00
C ASP A 328 -17.60 -4.65 -33.79
N GLY A 329 -17.67 -5.94 -33.44
CA GLY A 329 -16.80 -6.94 -34.05
C GLY A 329 -17.09 -8.38 -33.62
N HIS A 330 -17.49 -9.21 -34.58
CA HIS A 330 -17.55 -10.67 -34.44
C HIS A 330 -16.13 -11.29 -34.46
N ARG A 331 -15.39 -11.17 -33.36
CA ARG A 331 -14.17 -11.92 -33.08
C ARG A 331 -14.27 -12.66 -31.74
N ASP A 332 -13.55 -13.77 -31.60
CA ASP A 332 -13.36 -14.43 -30.31
C ASP A 332 -12.39 -13.61 -29.46
N CYS A 333 -12.91 -12.55 -28.83
CA CYS A 333 -12.11 -11.49 -28.19
C CYS A 333 -11.19 -12.01 -27.07
N LEU A 334 -11.60 -13.08 -26.38
CA LEU A 334 -10.82 -13.72 -25.32
C LEU A 334 -9.60 -14.49 -25.86
N LYS A 335 -9.53 -14.75 -27.18
CA LYS A 335 -8.38 -15.38 -27.84
C LYS A 335 -7.45 -14.37 -28.53
N GLU A 336 -7.75 -13.08 -28.46
CA GLU A 336 -6.89 -12.09 -29.07
C GLU A 336 -5.55 -11.97 -28.34
N LYS A 337 -4.47 -11.89 -29.11
CA LYS A 337 -3.10 -11.84 -28.57
C LYS A 337 -2.89 -10.71 -27.57
N VAL A 338 -3.43 -9.51 -27.84
CA VAL A 338 -3.29 -8.34 -26.96
C VAL A 338 -4.00 -8.57 -25.63
N PHE A 339 -5.24 -9.09 -25.66
CA PHE A 339 -5.96 -9.46 -24.45
C PHE A 339 -5.19 -10.52 -23.65
N LEU A 340 -4.77 -11.61 -24.31
CA LEU A 340 -4.04 -12.71 -23.67
C LEU A 340 -2.72 -12.26 -23.04
N GLN A 341 -2.00 -11.37 -23.71
CA GLN A 341 -0.77 -10.79 -23.17
C GLN A 341 -1.04 -10.00 -21.89
N HIS A 342 -1.98 -9.06 -21.93
CA HIS A 342 -2.27 -8.22 -20.79
C HIS A 342 -2.90 -9.01 -19.62
N ILE A 343 -3.83 -9.92 -19.89
CA ILE A 343 -4.43 -10.72 -18.80
C ILE A 343 -3.41 -11.68 -18.17
N SER A 344 -2.44 -12.20 -18.95
CA SER A 344 -1.34 -13.01 -18.41
C SER A 344 -0.40 -12.18 -17.54
N SER A 345 -0.05 -10.95 -17.96
CA SER A 345 0.75 -10.03 -17.13
C SER A 345 0.00 -9.63 -15.86
N ALA A 346 -1.31 -9.39 -15.95
CA ALA A 346 -2.15 -9.10 -14.79
C ALA A 346 -2.07 -10.22 -13.76
N ILE A 347 -2.31 -11.47 -14.16
CA ILE A 347 -2.20 -12.65 -13.29
C ILE A 347 -0.79 -12.75 -12.68
N SER A 348 0.27 -12.56 -13.49
CA SER A 348 1.64 -12.66 -13.00
C SER A 348 1.94 -11.65 -11.89
N TYR A 349 1.62 -10.37 -12.10
CA TYR A 349 1.89 -9.33 -11.11
C TYR A 349 0.99 -9.46 -9.88
N LEU A 350 -0.29 -9.79 -10.06
CA LEU A 350 -1.20 -9.99 -8.94
C LEU A 350 -0.79 -11.19 -8.07
N SER A 351 -0.28 -12.27 -8.67
CA SER A 351 0.33 -13.37 -7.92
C SER A 351 1.59 -12.95 -7.15
N LEU A 352 2.41 -12.06 -7.71
CA LEU A 352 3.55 -11.50 -6.97
C LEU A 352 3.08 -10.69 -5.76
N ALA A 353 2.03 -9.88 -5.91
CA ALA A 353 1.44 -9.13 -4.81
C ALA A 353 0.91 -10.05 -3.69
N THR A 354 0.19 -11.13 -4.03
CA THR A 354 -0.30 -12.11 -3.04
C THR A 354 0.83 -12.91 -2.38
N ASN A 355 1.96 -13.11 -3.07
CA ASN A 355 3.12 -13.77 -2.49
C ASN A 355 3.88 -12.85 -1.53
N LYS A 356 3.89 -11.54 -1.82
CA LYS A 356 4.52 -10.51 -0.99
C LYS A 356 3.79 -10.30 0.33
N ASP A 357 2.46 -10.34 0.29
CA ASP A 357 1.62 -10.41 1.48
C ASP A 357 0.44 -11.37 1.26
N PRO A 358 0.49 -12.57 1.87
CA PRO A 358 -0.59 -13.55 1.78
C PRO A 358 -1.94 -13.04 2.32
N THR A 359 -1.94 -12.01 3.17
CA THR A 359 -3.15 -11.42 3.78
C THR A 359 -3.71 -10.23 3.01
N TYR A 360 -3.07 -9.82 1.91
CA TYR A 360 -3.46 -8.64 1.14
C TYR A 360 -4.68 -8.91 0.25
N ILE A 361 -5.86 -8.65 0.81
CA ILE A 361 -7.17 -8.86 0.17
C ILE A 361 -7.30 -8.18 -1.20
N PRO A 362 -6.87 -6.92 -1.42
CA PRO A 362 -7.01 -6.25 -2.72
C PRO A 362 -6.39 -7.05 -3.88
N ALA A 363 -5.16 -7.55 -3.72
CA ALA A 363 -4.52 -8.37 -4.74
C ALA A 363 -5.26 -9.68 -5.00
N ARG A 364 -5.86 -10.30 -3.98
CA ARG A 364 -6.65 -11.53 -4.14
C ARG A 364 -7.95 -11.27 -4.90
N ILE A 365 -8.66 -10.17 -4.60
CA ILE A 365 -9.85 -9.75 -5.35
C ILE A 365 -9.51 -9.59 -6.83
N ASN A 366 -8.44 -8.83 -7.11
CA ASN A 366 -7.99 -8.57 -8.47
C ASN A 366 -7.51 -9.82 -9.19
N LEU A 367 -6.77 -10.69 -8.50
CA LEU A 367 -6.29 -11.95 -9.06
C LEU A 367 -7.47 -12.85 -9.40
N THR A 368 -8.48 -12.91 -8.53
CA THR A 368 -9.71 -13.65 -8.78
C THR A 368 -10.41 -13.13 -10.04
N SER A 369 -10.55 -11.81 -10.17
CA SER A 369 -11.12 -11.18 -11.35
C SER A 369 -10.33 -11.51 -12.62
N ALA A 370 -8.99 -11.39 -12.59
CA ALA A 370 -8.13 -11.73 -13.71
C ALA A 370 -8.21 -13.23 -14.10
N LEU A 371 -8.30 -14.13 -13.11
CA LEU A 371 -8.47 -15.56 -13.33
C LEU A 371 -9.81 -15.90 -13.96
N ILE A 372 -10.91 -15.23 -13.56
CA ILE A 372 -12.22 -15.36 -14.20
C ILE A 372 -12.13 -14.96 -15.67
N MET A 373 -11.55 -13.80 -15.96
CA MET A 373 -11.41 -13.30 -17.34
C MET A 373 -10.49 -14.17 -18.20
N ALA A 374 -9.53 -14.84 -17.59
CA ALA A 374 -8.67 -15.83 -18.26
C ALA A 374 -9.33 -17.22 -18.40
N GLY A 375 -10.58 -17.41 -17.95
CA GLY A 375 -11.30 -18.68 -18.01
C GLY A 375 -10.83 -19.74 -17.00
N ARG A 376 -10.06 -19.35 -15.98
CA ARG A 376 -9.47 -20.24 -14.97
C ARG A 376 -10.34 -20.31 -13.71
N TYR A 377 -11.58 -20.77 -13.87
CA TYR A 377 -12.62 -20.65 -12.82
C TYR A 377 -12.31 -21.41 -11.54
N THR A 378 -11.73 -22.63 -11.61
CA THR A 378 -11.35 -23.39 -10.41
C THR A 378 -10.32 -22.65 -9.57
N ASN A 379 -9.32 -22.03 -10.22
CA ASN A 379 -8.30 -21.23 -9.53
C ASN A 379 -8.92 -19.95 -8.94
N ALA A 380 -9.86 -19.33 -9.65
CA ALA A 380 -10.58 -18.16 -9.15
C ALA A 380 -11.39 -18.49 -7.88
N ILE A 381 -12.10 -19.63 -7.87
CA ILE A 381 -12.84 -20.09 -6.69
C ILE A 381 -11.89 -20.32 -5.50
N GLY A 382 -10.79 -21.05 -5.71
CA GLY A 382 -9.81 -21.27 -4.64
C GLY A 382 -9.19 -19.97 -4.11
N MET A 383 -8.83 -19.05 -4.99
CA MET A 383 -8.30 -17.73 -4.58
C MET A 383 -9.32 -16.91 -3.79
N ALA A 384 -10.60 -16.97 -4.17
CA ALA A 384 -11.67 -16.32 -3.44
C ALA A 384 -11.94 -16.98 -2.08
N ASP A 385 -11.84 -18.31 -1.99
CA ASP A 385 -11.95 -19.04 -0.73
C ASP A 385 -10.83 -18.62 0.24
N ASP A 386 -9.58 -18.61 -0.21
CA ASP A 386 -8.44 -18.12 0.59
C ASP A 386 -8.68 -16.67 1.07
N ALA A 387 -9.21 -15.80 0.21
CA ALA A 387 -9.48 -14.40 0.56
C ALA A 387 -10.58 -14.28 1.62
N LEU A 388 -11.58 -15.16 1.60
CA LEU A 388 -12.66 -15.20 2.60
C LEU A 388 -12.22 -15.80 3.94
N GLU A 389 -11.15 -16.60 3.98
CA GLU A 389 -10.52 -17.01 5.25
C GLU A 389 -9.90 -15.81 5.98
N ILE A 390 -9.36 -14.84 5.22
CA ILE A 390 -8.73 -13.62 5.76
C ILE A 390 -9.79 -12.56 6.10
N GLY A 391 -10.73 -12.32 5.19
CA GLY A 391 -11.81 -11.36 5.34
C GLY A 391 -13.18 -12.01 5.19
N PRO A 392 -13.72 -12.65 6.24
CA PRO A 392 -15.02 -13.31 6.16
C PRO A 392 -16.12 -12.35 5.72
N GLY A 393 -16.81 -12.70 4.63
CA GLY A 393 -17.94 -11.93 4.14
C GLY A 393 -17.58 -10.61 3.44
N ASN A 394 -16.34 -10.45 2.95
CA ASN A 394 -15.97 -9.34 2.07
C ASN A 394 -16.84 -9.37 0.78
N PRO A 395 -17.59 -8.29 0.47
CA PRO A 395 -18.58 -8.30 -0.60
C PRO A 395 -17.96 -8.39 -2.01
N GLU A 396 -16.80 -7.77 -2.25
CA GLU A 396 -16.10 -7.83 -3.53
C GLU A 396 -15.60 -9.24 -3.85
N VAL A 397 -15.06 -9.95 -2.85
CA VAL A 397 -14.62 -11.34 -2.98
C VAL A 397 -15.83 -12.25 -3.22
N LEU A 398 -16.91 -12.09 -2.46
CA LEU A 398 -18.14 -12.88 -2.63
C LEU A 398 -18.77 -12.68 -4.02
N ASN A 399 -18.78 -11.44 -4.53
CA ASN A 399 -19.26 -11.12 -5.87
C ASN A 399 -18.47 -11.88 -6.94
N ASN A 400 -17.14 -11.77 -6.90
CA ASN A 400 -16.26 -12.48 -7.84
C ASN A 400 -16.40 -14.01 -7.72
N LYS A 401 -16.53 -14.53 -6.49
CA LYS A 401 -16.76 -15.96 -6.24
C LYS A 401 -18.08 -16.45 -6.86
N ALA A 402 -19.16 -15.69 -6.71
CA ALA A 402 -20.45 -16.03 -7.30
C ALA A 402 -20.37 -16.12 -8.83
N VAL A 403 -19.70 -15.15 -9.47
CA VAL A 403 -19.47 -15.18 -10.93
C VAL A 403 -18.60 -16.37 -11.33
N ALA A 404 -17.51 -16.64 -10.60
CA ALA A 404 -16.64 -17.78 -10.86
C ALA A 404 -17.38 -19.13 -10.73
N LEU A 405 -18.23 -19.29 -9.71
CA LEU A 405 -19.06 -20.47 -9.49
C LEU A 405 -20.04 -20.70 -10.63
N TYR A 406 -20.73 -19.64 -11.07
CA TYR A 406 -21.70 -19.73 -12.16
C TYR A 406 -21.01 -20.09 -13.50
N LEU A 407 -19.88 -19.45 -13.79
CA LEU A 407 -19.09 -19.73 -15.00
C LEU A 407 -18.47 -21.13 -14.99
N PHE A 408 -17.99 -21.59 -13.83
CA PHE A 408 -17.52 -22.95 -13.63
C PHE A 408 -18.64 -23.97 -13.89
N GLY A 409 -19.83 -23.74 -13.33
CA GLY A 409 -21.00 -24.61 -13.54
C GLY A 409 -21.40 -24.68 -15.00
N THR A 410 -21.49 -23.53 -15.67
CA THR A 410 -21.81 -23.44 -17.11
C THR A 410 -20.78 -24.19 -17.96
N ALA A 411 -19.48 -24.02 -17.68
CA ALA A 411 -18.41 -24.67 -18.44
C ALA A 411 -18.36 -26.20 -18.24
N ASN A 412 -18.86 -26.70 -17.10
CA ASN A 412 -18.84 -28.12 -16.75
C ASN A 412 -20.22 -28.80 -16.77
N ASN A 413 -21.27 -28.09 -17.21
CA ASN A 413 -22.67 -28.55 -17.18
C ASN A 413 -23.15 -28.96 -15.77
N ILE A 414 -22.78 -28.18 -14.75
CA ILE A 414 -23.21 -28.35 -13.36
C ILE A 414 -24.11 -27.16 -12.99
N ASP A 415 -25.27 -27.41 -12.36
CA ASP A 415 -26.14 -26.32 -11.93
C ASP A 415 -25.62 -25.67 -10.64
N THR A 416 -24.95 -24.53 -10.79
CA THR A 416 -24.44 -23.71 -9.69
C THR A 416 -25.17 -22.36 -9.58
N ALA A 417 -26.20 -22.13 -10.39
CA ALA A 417 -26.86 -20.82 -10.50
C ALA A 417 -27.51 -20.39 -9.18
N ASP A 418 -28.22 -21.29 -8.52
CA ASP A 418 -28.89 -20.98 -7.24
C ASP A 418 -27.89 -20.66 -6.13
N ASN A 419 -26.71 -21.31 -6.13
CA ASN A 419 -25.63 -21.00 -5.18
C ASN A 419 -25.02 -19.63 -5.46
N ALA A 420 -24.80 -19.28 -6.73
CA ALA A 420 -24.29 -17.97 -7.11
C ALA A 420 -25.29 -16.86 -6.74
N ILE A 421 -26.58 -17.01 -7.09
CA ILE A 421 -27.62 -16.03 -6.76
C ILE A 421 -27.77 -15.87 -5.24
N ARG A 422 -27.70 -16.94 -4.45
CA ARG A 422 -27.74 -16.85 -2.99
C ARG A 422 -26.62 -15.96 -2.43
N LEU A 423 -25.38 -16.15 -2.90
CA LEU A 423 -24.26 -15.29 -2.50
C LEU A 423 -24.49 -13.83 -2.89
N LEU A 424 -25.00 -13.57 -4.10
CA LEU A 424 -25.27 -12.21 -4.59
C LEU A 424 -26.37 -11.50 -3.78
N ASN A 425 -27.41 -12.24 -3.38
CA ASN A 425 -28.45 -11.73 -2.48
C ASN A 425 -27.91 -11.40 -1.09
N GLU A 426 -27.10 -12.28 -0.50
CA GLU A 426 -26.46 -12.02 0.81
C GLU A 426 -25.62 -10.74 0.81
N ILE A 427 -24.97 -10.41 -0.31
CA ILE A 427 -24.23 -9.15 -0.47
C ILE A 427 -25.20 -7.98 -0.57
N SER A 428 -26.22 -8.08 -1.44
CA SER A 428 -27.17 -6.99 -1.70
C SER A 428 -27.94 -6.61 -0.42
N ASP A 429 -28.32 -7.59 0.40
CA ASP A 429 -28.98 -7.39 1.70
C ASP A 429 -28.10 -6.62 2.70
N ARG A 430 -26.78 -6.84 2.66
CA ARG A 430 -25.81 -6.22 3.58
C ARG A 430 -25.22 -4.92 3.06
N SER A 431 -25.28 -4.68 1.76
CA SER A 431 -24.62 -3.58 1.06
C SER A 431 -25.47 -3.11 -0.12
N PRO A 432 -26.62 -2.44 0.15
CA PRO A 432 -27.58 -2.05 -0.89
C PRO A 432 -27.01 -1.05 -1.91
N ASP A 433 -25.96 -0.31 -1.55
CA ASP A 433 -25.29 0.65 -2.44
C ASP A 433 -24.22 -0.01 -3.34
N PHE A 434 -23.95 -1.31 -3.17
CA PHE A 434 -22.98 -2.04 -4.01
C PHE A 434 -23.70 -2.66 -5.20
N ALA A 435 -23.51 -2.10 -6.38
CA ALA A 435 -24.29 -2.44 -7.58
C ALA A 435 -23.87 -3.76 -8.26
N ASP A 436 -22.61 -4.20 -8.12
CA ASP A 436 -22.06 -5.38 -8.81
C ASP A 436 -22.91 -6.65 -8.61
N PRO A 437 -23.36 -6.99 -7.40
CA PRO A 437 -24.11 -8.21 -7.18
C PRO A 437 -25.47 -8.23 -7.86
N VAL A 438 -26.17 -7.09 -7.84
CA VAL A 438 -27.47 -6.90 -8.51
C VAL A 438 -27.30 -7.05 -10.02
N TYR A 439 -26.26 -6.43 -10.59
CA TYR A 439 -25.90 -6.57 -12.00
C TYR A 439 -25.63 -8.02 -12.41
N ASN A 440 -24.84 -8.73 -11.59
CA ASN A 440 -24.46 -10.10 -11.87
C ASN A 440 -25.63 -11.07 -11.69
N MET A 441 -26.53 -10.82 -10.74
CA MET A 441 -27.76 -11.57 -10.58
C MET A 441 -28.66 -11.43 -11.80
N ALA A 442 -28.86 -10.19 -12.28
CA ALA A 442 -29.63 -9.94 -13.49
C ALA A 442 -29.03 -10.66 -14.71
N SER A 443 -27.70 -10.64 -14.85
CA SER A 443 -26.97 -11.37 -15.90
C SER A 443 -27.21 -12.88 -15.84
N ILE A 444 -27.10 -13.49 -14.66
CA ILE A 444 -27.34 -14.94 -14.46
C ILE A 444 -28.80 -15.27 -14.79
N GLN A 445 -29.75 -14.48 -14.31
CA GLN A 445 -31.18 -14.69 -14.54
C GLN A 445 -31.54 -14.56 -16.03
N SER A 446 -30.96 -13.60 -16.74
CA SER A 446 -31.10 -13.47 -18.20
C SER A 446 -30.56 -14.70 -18.94
N GLU A 447 -29.37 -15.17 -18.60
CA GLU A 447 -28.78 -16.38 -19.21
C GLU A 447 -29.58 -17.66 -18.91
N ARG A 448 -30.35 -17.67 -17.82
CA ARG A 448 -31.26 -18.76 -17.40
C ARG A 448 -32.70 -18.60 -17.89
N ASP A 449 -32.97 -17.63 -18.78
CA ASP A 449 -34.29 -17.31 -19.34
C ASP A 449 -35.36 -16.96 -18.27
N ARG A 450 -34.94 -16.43 -17.11
CA ARG A 450 -35.82 -15.95 -16.03
C ARG A 450 -36.17 -14.47 -16.25
N LYS A 451 -36.88 -14.19 -17.35
CA LYS A 451 -37.10 -12.81 -17.86
C LYS A 451 -37.67 -11.82 -16.84
N ALA A 452 -38.70 -12.20 -16.08
CA ALA A 452 -39.34 -11.30 -15.12
C ALA A 452 -38.36 -10.84 -14.02
N SER A 453 -37.72 -11.79 -13.33
CA SER A 453 -36.71 -11.49 -12.30
C SER A 453 -35.52 -10.72 -12.87
N ALA A 454 -35.06 -11.07 -14.09
CA ALA A 454 -33.95 -10.38 -14.72
C ALA A 454 -34.26 -8.89 -14.96
N ILE A 455 -35.45 -8.57 -15.46
CA ILE A 455 -35.88 -7.18 -15.68
C ILE A 455 -35.96 -6.41 -14.36
N GLU A 456 -36.51 -7.02 -13.30
CA GLU A 456 -36.55 -6.41 -11.97
C GLU A 456 -35.14 -6.05 -11.47
N ALA A 457 -34.21 -6.99 -11.56
CA ALA A 457 -32.82 -6.77 -11.15
C ALA A 457 -32.08 -5.75 -12.05
N TRP A 458 -32.38 -5.70 -13.35
CA TRP A 458 -31.81 -4.65 -14.23
C TRP A 458 -32.29 -3.25 -13.84
N ILE A 459 -33.57 -3.10 -13.51
CA ILE A 459 -34.15 -1.82 -13.07
C ILE A 459 -33.56 -1.43 -11.70
N GLU A 460 -33.43 -2.37 -10.78
CA GLU A 460 -32.78 -2.15 -9.49
C GLU A 460 -31.33 -1.67 -9.67
N PHE A 461 -30.54 -2.34 -10.52
CA PHE A 461 -29.18 -1.91 -10.84
C PHE A 461 -29.15 -0.49 -11.40
N LEU A 462 -30.06 -0.13 -12.31
CA LEU A 462 -30.14 1.23 -12.88
C LEU A 462 -30.50 2.30 -11.84
N GLY A 463 -31.15 1.92 -10.74
CA GLY A 463 -31.38 2.79 -9.60
C GLY A 463 -30.12 3.11 -8.78
N ILE A 464 -29.10 2.23 -8.85
CA ILE A 464 -27.81 2.39 -8.15
C ILE A 464 -26.77 3.01 -9.11
N GLU A 465 -26.63 2.44 -10.31
CA GLU A 465 -25.71 2.89 -11.36
C GLU A 465 -26.47 3.21 -12.65
N SER A 466 -26.56 4.50 -12.98
CA SER A 466 -27.29 4.99 -14.15
C SER A 466 -26.41 5.30 -15.36
N HIS A 467 -25.09 5.17 -15.28
CA HIS A 467 -24.18 5.58 -16.36
C HIS A 467 -23.08 4.54 -16.66
N GLY A 468 -22.54 4.60 -17.88
CA GLY A 468 -21.45 3.76 -18.33
C GLY A 468 -21.91 2.47 -19.05
N PRO A 469 -20.96 1.63 -19.49
CA PRO A 469 -21.25 0.48 -20.36
C PRO A 469 -22.14 -0.58 -19.69
N TYR A 470 -22.09 -0.70 -18.37
CA TYR A 470 -22.94 -1.61 -17.61
C TYR A 470 -24.39 -1.09 -17.55
N ALA A 471 -24.59 0.21 -17.30
CA ALA A 471 -25.91 0.84 -17.38
C ALA A 471 -26.48 0.79 -18.81
N ASP A 472 -25.64 1.00 -19.83
CA ASP A 472 -26.07 0.90 -21.23
C ASP A 472 -26.54 -0.52 -21.57
N ARG A 473 -25.86 -1.57 -21.06
CA ARG A 473 -26.36 -2.95 -21.17
C ARG A 473 -27.66 -3.15 -20.39
N ALA A 474 -27.73 -2.72 -19.13
CA ALA A 474 -28.90 -2.91 -18.28
C ALA A 474 -30.15 -2.26 -18.90
N ARG A 475 -30.06 -1.07 -19.49
CA ARG A 475 -31.16 -0.42 -20.22
C ARG A 475 -31.65 -1.26 -21.39
N ARG A 476 -30.72 -1.77 -22.21
CA ARG A 476 -31.05 -2.63 -23.37
C ARG A 476 -31.75 -3.92 -22.92
N ASP A 477 -31.22 -4.57 -21.89
CA ASP A 477 -31.73 -5.86 -21.41
C ASP A 477 -33.06 -5.70 -20.61
N ALA A 478 -33.29 -4.53 -20.00
CA ALA A 478 -34.56 -4.18 -19.34
C ALA A 478 -35.65 -3.65 -20.30
N GLY A 479 -35.27 -3.24 -21.52
CA GLY A 479 -36.19 -2.58 -22.46
C GLY A 479 -36.57 -1.17 -22.03
N VAL A 480 -35.69 -0.47 -21.30
CA VAL A 480 -35.88 0.90 -20.85
C VAL A 480 -35.18 1.83 -21.83
N ASP A 481 -35.93 2.78 -22.42
CA ASP A 481 -35.35 3.81 -23.27
C ASP A 481 -34.39 4.68 -22.44
N ALA A 482 -33.27 5.08 -23.03
CA ALA A 482 -32.37 6.02 -22.37
C ALA A 482 -33.14 7.32 -22.10
N GLU A 483 -33.47 7.59 -20.83
CA GLU A 483 -33.78 8.95 -20.43
C GLU A 483 -32.63 9.84 -20.91
N THR A 484 -32.98 10.98 -21.48
CA THR A 484 -32.03 11.95 -22.03
C THR A 484 -31.31 12.66 -20.89
N ALA A 485 -30.58 11.92 -20.07
CA ALA A 485 -29.72 12.44 -19.02
C ALA A 485 -28.35 12.75 -19.64
N ALA A 486 -28.33 13.85 -20.37
CA ALA A 486 -27.12 14.64 -20.56
C ALA A 486 -27.54 16.10 -20.45
N ALA A 487 -27.93 16.52 -19.25
CA ALA A 487 -27.38 17.79 -18.84
C ALA A 487 -25.87 17.52 -18.73
N GLU A 488 -25.11 17.94 -19.73
CA GLU A 488 -23.70 18.23 -19.53
C GLU A 488 -23.69 19.21 -18.36
N SER A 489 -23.54 18.70 -17.13
CA SER A 489 -23.15 19.56 -16.04
C SER A 489 -21.81 20.10 -16.47
N ASP A 490 -21.74 21.40 -16.73
CA ASP A 490 -20.50 22.11 -16.99
C ASP A 490 -19.71 22.10 -15.68
N THR A 491 -19.19 20.93 -15.31
CA THR A 491 -18.36 20.65 -14.14
C THR A 491 -16.92 21.09 -14.43
N THR A 492 -16.78 22.24 -15.09
CA THR A 492 -15.50 22.91 -15.34
C THR A 492 -15.28 23.86 -14.19
N GLY A 493 -14.30 23.55 -13.34
CA GLY A 493 -14.34 24.07 -11.97
C GLY A 493 -13.24 25.06 -11.63
N GLN A 494 -12.03 24.87 -12.11
CA GLN A 494 -10.92 25.59 -11.49
C GLN A 494 -9.73 25.69 -12.42
N GLU A 495 -9.23 26.92 -12.59
CA GLU A 495 -8.00 27.15 -13.33
C GLU A 495 -6.84 26.45 -12.61
N PRO A 496 -6.09 25.58 -13.33
CA PRO A 496 -4.96 24.90 -12.74
C PRO A 496 -3.87 25.93 -12.41
N PRO A 497 -3.12 25.76 -11.31
CA PRO A 497 -2.07 26.70 -10.92
C PRO A 497 -0.88 26.69 -11.88
N VAL A 498 -0.77 25.67 -12.73
CA VAL A 498 0.13 25.58 -13.87
C VAL A 498 -0.69 25.12 -15.06
N ARG A 499 -0.52 25.77 -16.21
CA ARG A 499 -1.33 25.46 -17.40
C ARG A 499 -1.11 24.01 -17.87
N ILE A 500 -2.20 23.26 -17.99
CA ILE A 500 -2.23 21.92 -18.59
C ILE A 500 -2.06 22.02 -20.11
N GLY A 501 -1.39 21.04 -20.72
CA GLY A 501 -1.16 20.94 -22.16
C GLY A 501 0.28 21.25 -22.56
N THR A 502 0.52 21.53 -23.86
CA THR A 502 1.86 21.80 -24.39
C THR A 502 2.54 22.93 -23.62
N VAL A 503 3.77 22.71 -23.18
CA VAL A 503 4.57 23.72 -22.46
C VAL A 503 4.83 24.89 -23.39
N SER A 504 4.23 26.03 -23.08
CA SER A 504 4.47 27.33 -23.71
C SER A 504 5.60 28.08 -23.01
N ASP A 505 6.09 29.18 -23.58
CA ASP A 505 7.15 29.99 -22.96
C ASP A 505 6.73 30.48 -21.55
N ASP A 506 5.48 30.90 -21.38
CA ASP A 506 4.93 31.33 -20.09
C ASP A 506 4.90 30.17 -19.08
N THR A 507 4.44 28.99 -19.53
CA THR A 507 4.43 27.77 -18.70
C THR A 507 5.84 27.35 -18.31
N ALA A 508 6.81 27.45 -19.23
CA ALA A 508 8.20 27.17 -18.94
C ALA A 508 8.76 28.14 -17.89
N GLU A 509 8.39 29.42 -17.93
CA GLU A 509 8.80 30.40 -16.91
C GLU A 509 8.23 30.06 -15.51
N GLU A 510 6.98 29.59 -15.45
CA GLU A 510 6.38 29.07 -14.20
C GLU A 510 7.11 27.84 -13.67
N LEU A 511 7.36 26.85 -14.53
CA LEU A 511 8.06 25.62 -14.16
C LEU A 511 9.51 25.89 -13.72
N ASN A 512 10.19 26.87 -14.32
CA ASN A 512 11.55 27.26 -13.94
C ASN A 512 11.64 27.89 -12.54
N LYS A 513 10.53 28.32 -11.95
CA LYS A 513 10.46 28.81 -10.56
C LYS A 513 10.39 27.66 -9.56
N MET A 514 10.15 26.44 -10.02
CA MET A 514 10.00 25.22 -9.22
C MET A 514 11.27 24.38 -9.27
N LYS A 515 11.44 23.48 -8.30
CA LYS A 515 12.50 22.47 -8.35
C LYS A 515 12.11 21.40 -9.35
N GLY A 516 12.70 21.44 -10.54
CA GLY A 516 12.48 20.48 -11.63
C GLY A 516 13.47 19.33 -11.66
N ARG A 517 13.02 18.14 -12.06
CA ARG A 517 13.83 16.96 -12.29
C ARG A 517 13.40 16.24 -13.57
N VAL A 518 14.35 16.00 -14.46
CA VAL A 518 14.14 15.21 -15.68
C VAL A 518 14.39 13.73 -15.36
N PHE A 519 13.55 12.85 -15.90
CA PHE A 519 13.73 11.40 -15.83
C PHE A 519 13.50 10.74 -17.19
N VAL A 520 14.17 9.59 -17.38
CA VAL A 520 14.08 8.81 -18.62
C VAL A 520 13.81 7.35 -18.26
N ILE A 521 12.71 6.79 -18.75
CA ILE A 521 12.33 5.38 -18.58
C ILE A 521 12.23 4.76 -19.97
N GLY A 522 13.29 4.06 -20.38
CA GLY A 522 13.39 3.53 -21.75
C GLY A 522 13.39 4.64 -22.80
N LYS A 523 12.28 4.77 -23.56
CA LYS A 523 12.08 5.84 -24.56
C LYS A 523 11.21 7.00 -24.06
N PHE A 524 10.70 6.89 -22.84
CA PHE A 524 9.81 7.85 -22.22
C PHE A 524 10.64 8.92 -21.51
N THR A 525 10.45 10.19 -21.86
CA THR A 525 11.09 11.32 -21.16
C THR A 525 10.02 12.11 -20.45
N GLY A 526 10.20 12.32 -19.16
CA GLY A 526 9.30 13.10 -18.33
C GLY A 526 10.05 14.04 -17.42
N GLU A 527 9.33 15.00 -16.88
CA GLU A 527 9.84 16.03 -16.00
C GLU A 527 8.86 16.18 -14.84
N ILE A 528 9.39 16.16 -13.62
CA ILE A 528 8.61 16.41 -12.41
C ILE A 528 9.09 17.72 -11.80
N TYR A 529 8.15 18.60 -11.49
CA TYR A 529 8.42 19.87 -10.84
C TYR A 529 7.72 19.93 -9.50
N ARG A 530 8.38 20.46 -8.47
CA ARG A 530 7.79 20.66 -7.15
C ARG A 530 8.11 22.05 -6.59
N GLY A 531 7.12 22.67 -5.97
CA GLY A 531 7.26 23.97 -5.30
C GLY A 531 5.92 24.56 -4.90
N ASN A 532 5.87 25.31 -3.79
CA ASN A 532 4.67 26.00 -3.30
C ASN A 532 3.43 25.09 -3.19
N SER A 533 3.57 23.90 -2.58
CA SER A 533 2.50 22.91 -2.45
C SER A 533 1.95 22.38 -3.78
N ILE A 534 2.65 22.63 -4.88
CA ILE A 534 2.30 22.18 -6.24
C ILE A 534 3.32 21.14 -6.71
N SER A 535 2.81 20.07 -7.32
CA SER A 535 3.60 19.08 -8.04
C SER A 535 3.12 18.98 -9.48
N VAL A 536 4.02 18.94 -10.45
CA VAL A 536 3.67 18.87 -11.88
C VAL A 536 4.36 17.68 -12.51
N LEU A 537 3.64 16.92 -13.32
CA LEU A 537 4.19 15.93 -14.25
C LEU A 537 4.02 16.44 -15.67
N ALA A 538 5.15 16.65 -16.35
CA ALA A 538 5.19 16.87 -17.78
C ALA A 538 5.78 15.65 -18.48
N ILE A 539 5.20 15.27 -19.62
CA ILE A 539 5.64 14.15 -20.44
C ILE A 539 5.81 14.66 -21.87
N ASN A 540 6.99 14.46 -22.48
CA ASN A 540 7.28 14.90 -23.84
C ASN A 540 6.87 16.37 -24.14
N ASN A 541 7.23 17.29 -23.24
CA ASN A 541 6.90 18.73 -23.32
C ASN A 541 5.39 19.07 -23.26
N VAL A 542 4.60 18.21 -22.60
CA VAL A 542 3.18 18.44 -22.31
C VAL A 542 2.99 18.30 -20.80
N VAL A 543 2.44 19.32 -20.14
CA VAL A 543 1.97 19.25 -18.76
C VAL A 543 0.72 18.39 -18.71
N GLU A 544 0.81 17.25 -18.04
CA GLU A 544 -0.22 16.21 -18.09
C GLU A 544 -1.01 16.11 -16.80
N VAL A 545 -0.35 16.34 -15.66
CA VAL A 545 -0.96 16.35 -14.34
C VAL A 545 -0.37 17.48 -13.52
N VAL A 546 -1.23 18.24 -12.85
CA VAL A 546 -0.83 19.22 -11.84
C VAL A 546 -1.55 18.87 -10.55
N GLU A 547 -0.80 18.68 -9.47
CA GLU A 547 -1.36 18.46 -8.12
C GLU A 547 -1.16 19.72 -7.28
N LYS A 548 -2.18 20.09 -6.50
CA LYS A 548 -2.11 21.17 -5.53
C LYS A 548 -2.56 20.66 -4.17
N GLN A 549 -1.66 20.64 -3.19
CA GLN A 549 -2.01 20.42 -1.80
C GLN A 549 -2.68 21.69 -1.25
N LEU A 550 -3.77 21.51 -0.50
CA LEU A 550 -4.52 22.60 0.11
C LEU A 550 -4.01 22.86 1.52
N GLU A 551 -3.60 24.10 1.78
CA GLU A 551 -3.23 24.57 3.12
C GLU A 551 -4.43 24.49 4.07
N GLU A 552 -5.61 24.90 3.61
CA GLU A 552 -6.88 24.76 4.32
C GLU A 552 -7.76 23.68 3.66
N PRO A 553 -8.06 22.57 4.36
CA PRO A 553 -8.88 21.50 3.81
C PRO A 553 -10.31 21.97 3.57
N MET A 554 -10.89 21.63 2.41
CA MET A 554 -12.26 22.04 2.07
C MET A 554 -13.30 21.04 2.59
N ASP A 555 -14.49 21.55 2.86
CA ASP A 555 -15.68 20.76 3.17
C ASP A 555 -16.25 20.10 1.91
N ILE A 556 -16.68 18.84 2.02
CA ILE A 556 -17.11 18.05 0.86
C ILE A 556 -18.46 18.53 0.33
N GLU A 557 -19.43 18.81 1.21
CA GLU A 557 -20.79 19.20 0.81
C GLU A 557 -20.74 20.53 0.07
N ARG A 558 -20.03 21.50 0.65
CA ARG A 558 -19.82 22.82 0.02
C ARG A 558 -19.08 22.72 -1.33
N PHE A 559 -18.18 21.75 -1.47
CA PHE A 559 -17.45 21.55 -2.72
C PHE A 559 -18.36 20.99 -3.82
N VAL A 560 -19.19 19.99 -3.49
CA VAL A 560 -20.17 19.43 -4.42
C VAL A 560 -21.24 20.47 -4.78
N GLU A 561 -21.66 21.32 -3.84
CA GLU A 561 -22.56 22.45 -4.14
C GLU A 561 -21.95 23.44 -5.14
N ALA A 562 -20.63 23.69 -5.05
CA ALA A 562 -19.95 24.67 -5.90
C ALA A 562 -19.66 24.12 -7.31
N TYR A 563 -19.30 22.84 -7.43
CA TYR A 563 -18.81 22.25 -8.66
C TYR A 563 -19.75 21.22 -9.29
N GLY A 564 -20.89 20.96 -8.66
CA GLY A 564 -21.84 19.93 -9.07
C GLY A 564 -21.44 18.54 -8.59
N GLU A 565 -22.28 17.56 -8.97
CA GLU A 565 -22.00 16.16 -8.73
C GLU A 565 -20.78 15.71 -9.55
N PRO A 566 -19.84 14.98 -8.94
CA PRO A 566 -18.70 14.47 -9.67
C PRO A 566 -19.15 13.48 -10.73
N GLU A 567 -18.47 13.48 -11.88
CA GLU A 567 -18.72 12.48 -12.92
C GLU A 567 -18.48 11.07 -12.37
N ARG A 568 -17.51 10.94 -11.45
CA ARG A 568 -17.14 9.67 -10.81
C ARG A 568 -16.61 9.89 -9.40
N VAL A 569 -16.89 8.95 -8.51
CA VAL A 569 -16.28 8.89 -7.17
C VAL A 569 -15.40 7.64 -7.09
N ARG A 570 -14.15 7.81 -6.65
CA ARG A 570 -13.20 6.72 -6.38
C ARG A 570 -13.08 6.51 -4.90
N LYS A 571 -13.08 5.28 -4.40
CA LYS A 571 -12.82 5.01 -2.98
C LYS A 571 -11.37 4.61 -2.83
N ASN A 572 -10.69 5.21 -1.85
CA ASN A 572 -9.28 5.01 -1.59
C ASN A 572 -9.14 4.42 -0.19
N TYR A 573 -8.02 3.76 0.07
CA TYR A 573 -7.77 3.11 1.36
C TYR A 573 -8.04 4.01 2.59
N CYS A 574 -7.79 5.33 2.49
CA CYS A 574 -8.02 6.31 3.56
C CYS A 574 -9.03 7.43 3.19
N GLY A 575 -9.82 7.26 2.13
CA GLY A 575 -10.71 8.33 1.67
C GLY A 575 -11.40 8.08 0.33
N ARG A 576 -11.52 9.12 -0.47
CA ARG A 576 -12.15 9.03 -1.80
C ARG A 576 -11.67 10.15 -2.73
N THR A 577 -11.60 9.92 -4.03
CA THR A 577 -11.31 10.98 -5.00
C THR A 577 -12.58 11.29 -5.81
N LEU A 578 -13.05 12.53 -5.76
CA LEU A 578 -14.14 13.02 -6.61
C LEU A 578 -13.55 13.44 -7.95
N ILE A 579 -13.95 12.83 -9.05
CA ILE A 579 -13.42 13.10 -10.39
C ILE A 579 -14.46 13.86 -11.20
N TYR A 580 -14.03 14.99 -11.73
CA TYR A 580 -14.77 15.88 -12.62
C TYR A 580 -14.16 15.84 -14.02
N SER A 581 -14.64 16.71 -14.91
CA SER A 581 -14.30 16.63 -16.34
C SER A 581 -12.83 16.96 -16.66
N ASP A 582 -12.22 17.86 -15.88
CA ASP A 582 -10.89 18.42 -16.08
C ASP A 582 -10.07 18.54 -14.78
N PHE A 583 -10.64 18.13 -13.65
CA PHE A 583 -9.95 18.06 -12.37
C PHE A 583 -10.54 16.98 -11.46
N ALA A 584 -9.87 16.72 -10.35
CA ALA A 584 -10.33 15.83 -9.30
C ALA A 584 -9.98 16.40 -7.92
N ALA A 585 -10.76 16.03 -6.91
CA ALA A 585 -10.58 16.40 -5.52
C ALA A 585 -10.32 15.16 -4.67
N ASP A 586 -9.14 15.06 -4.08
CA ASP A 586 -8.76 13.97 -3.20
C ASP A 586 -9.21 14.28 -1.76
N ILE A 587 -10.05 13.41 -1.23
CA ILE A 587 -10.60 13.48 0.12
C ILE A 587 -9.80 12.53 0.99
N LYS A 588 -9.27 13.07 2.10
CA LYS A 588 -8.68 12.29 3.19
C LYS A 588 -9.30 12.76 4.50
N TYR A 589 -9.64 11.81 5.37
CA TYR A 589 -10.27 12.10 6.68
C TYR A 589 -11.54 12.96 6.58
N GLY A 590 -12.37 12.71 5.56
CA GLY A 590 -13.62 13.45 5.36
C GLY A 590 -13.45 14.91 4.93
N ARG A 591 -12.24 15.33 4.51
CA ARG A 591 -11.96 16.67 3.99
C ARG A 591 -11.22 16.59 2.66
N ILE A 592 -11.46 17.54 1.77
CA ILE A 592 -10.68 17.66 0.54
C ILE A 592 -9.32 18.27 0.89
N LYS A 593 -8.25 17.55 0.59
CA LYS A 593 -6.88 17.91 0.95
C LYS A 593 -6.03 18.27 -0.26
N LYS A 594 -6.38 17.74 -1.44
CA LYS A 594 -5.59 17.91 -2.65
C LYS A 594 -6.51 18.03 -3.86
N LEU A 595 -6.09 18.83 -4.83
CA LEU A 595 -6.73 18.97 -6.13
C LEU A 595 -5.76 18.47 -7.20
N ILE A 596 -6.28 17.78 -8.20
CA ILE A 596 -5.52 17.16 -9.28
C ILE A 596 -6.12 17.65 -10.59
N TYR A 597 -5.37 18.40 -11.38
CA TYR A 597 -5.79 18.95 -12.66
C TYR A 597 -5.20 18.14 -13.80
N PHE A 598 -5.99 17.97 -14.86
CA PHE A 598 -5.60 17.20 -16.03
C PHE A 598 -6.38 17.67 -17.26
N GLU A 599 -5.94 17.27 -18.45
CA GLU A 599 -6.60 17.68 -19.67
C GLU A 599 -7.95 16.99 -19.79
N LYS A 600 -9.03 17.76 -20.01
CA LYS A 600 -10.34 17.24 -20.40
C LYS A 600 -10.19 16.46 -21.70
N ARG A 601 -10.20 15.13 -21.64
CA ARG A 601 -10.18 14.32 -22.85
C ARG A 601 -11.59 13.91 -23.22
N SER A 602 -11.93 14.18 -24.48
CA SER A 602 -13.09 13.58 -25.13
C SER A 602 -12.82 12.08 -25.30
N GLY A 603 -13.36 11.24 -24.42
CA GLY A 603 -13.18 9.78 -24.52
C GLY A 603 -13.78 8.99 -23.38
#